data_AF-A1CPL9-F1
#
_entry.id   AF-A1CPL9-F1
#
_cell.length_a   1.000
_cell.length_b   1.000
_cell.length_c   1.000
_cell.angle_alpha   90.00
_cell.angle_beta   90.00
_cell.angle_gamma   90.00
#
_symmetry.space_group_name_H-M   'P 1'
#
loop_
_entity.id
_entity.type
_entity.pdbx_description
1 polymer ?
#
loop_
_entity_poly.entity_id
_entity_poly.type
_entity_poly.pdbx_seq_one_letter_code
_entity_poly.pdbx_strand_id
1 'polypeptide(L)'
;MQPEPEPAIECADEPEPVPEEPPAPEPEPTSAVHSDPELPYKERSVWTRHLRDAFMGGSFIPGPQTKDLNLAFTPPHNTGSWEDFTPVFVEQARLYVLADKYGIEPLCQLVLSKLHQTLKDFKLYPTGVAGVLEFVRFVYSNTPPNYANRVDAMRSLATRYVVSVLGQIGETEEFQELLEEGGAFVTDFWHIIWSANATLRQ
;
A
#
# COMPACT_ATOMS: atom_id res chain seq x y z
N MET A 1 33.70 -61.39 -77.27
CA MET A 1 32.43 -60.68 -77.02
C MET A 1 32.58 -60.01 -75.67
N GLN A 2 32.65 -58.68 -75.64
CA GLN A 2 32.71 -57.90 -74.41
C GLN A 2 31.37 -58.04 -73.67
N PRO A 3 31.36 -58.35 -72.36
CA PRO A 3 30.19 -58.12 -71.53
C PRO A 3 30.07 -56.63 -71.17
N GLU A 4 28.82 -56.18 -71.14
CA GLU A 4 28.34 -54.80 -70.92
C GLU A 4 28.86 -54.12 -69.63
N PRO A 5 28.85 -52.77 -69.59
CA PRO A 5 29.24 -52.00 -68.42
C PRO A 5 28.23 -52.14 -67.27
N GLU A 6 28.74 -52.41 -66.07
CA GLU A 6 27.96 -52.34 -64.83
C GLU A 6 27.47 -50.89 -64.58
N PRO A 7 26.20 -50.69 -64.19
CA PRO A 7 25.65 -49.38 -63.91
C PRO A 7 26.21 -48.80 -62.61
N ALA A 8 26.45 -47.49 -62.63
CA ALA A 8 26.88 -46.68 -61.50
C ALA A 8 25.95 -46.85 -60.29
N ILE A 9 26.53 -47.17 -59.13
CA ILE A 9 25.83 -47.11 -57.85
C ILE A 9 25.71 -45.62 -57.50
N GLU A 10 24.51 -45.13 -57.74
CA GLU A 10 23.98 -43.81 -57.40
C GLU A 10 24.09 -43.56 -55.90
N CYS A 11 24.51 -42.35 -55.53
CA CYS A 11 24.63 -41.87 -54.16
C CYS A 11 23.34 -42.19 -53.38
N ALA A 12 23.47 -42.91 -52.27
CA ALA A 12 22.38 -43.06 -51.33
C ALA A 12 22.02 -41.68 -50.77
N ASP A 13 20.87 -41.15 -51.20
CA ASP A 13 20.27 -39.96 -50.63
C ASP A 13 19.94 -40.23 -49.15
N GLU A 14 20.51 -39.39 -48.30
CA GLU A 14 20.20 -39.28 -46.88
C GLU A 14 18.73 -38.84 -46.75
N PRO A 15 17.89 -39.50 -45.93
CA PRO A 15 16.50 -39.09 -45.81
C PRO A 15 16.43 -37.68 -45.22
N GLU A 16 15.83 -36.74 -45.95
CA GLU A 16 15.58 -35.39 -45.47
C GLU A 16 14.80 -35.42 -44.13
N PRO A 17 15.16 -34.58 -43.15
CA PRO A 17 14.41 -34.49 -41.90
C PRO A 17 13.02 -33.90 -42.17
N VAL A 18 11.99 -34.65 -41.76
CA VAL A 18 10.61 -34.16 -41.70
C VAL A 18 10.58 -32.91 -40.80
N PRO A 19 9.99 -31.77 -41.23
CA PRO A 19 9.83 -30.63 -40.35
C PRO A 19 8.98 -31.01 -39.14
N GLU A 20 9.55 -30.96 -37.93
CA GLU A 20 8.77 -30.99 -36.70
C GLU A 20 7.86 -29.75 -36.66
N GLU A 21 6.55 -29.98 -36.68
CA GLU A 21 5.57 -28.94 -36.39
C GLU A 21 5.83 -28.41 -34.97
N PRO A 22 5.90 -27.08 -34.76
CA PRO A 22 6.10 -26.52 -33.44
C PRO A 22 4.95 -26.96 -32.51
N PRO A 23 5.23 -27.28 -31.23
CA PRO A 23 4.19 -27.63 -30.28
C PRO A 23 3.19 -26.49 -30.19
N ALA A 24 1.89 -26.83 -30.25
CA ALA A 24 0.81 -25.88 -30.05
C ALA A 24 1.02 -25.12 -28.74
N PRO A 25 0.77 -23.79 -28.70
CA PRO A 25 0.94 -23.02 -27.48
C PRO A 25 0.03 -23.60 -26.39
N GLU A 26 0.61 -23.93 -25.23
CA GLU A 26 -0.15 -24.19 -24.02
C GLU A 26 -1.14 -23.04 -23.81
N PRO A 27 -2.40 -23.31 -23.40
CA PRO A 27 -3.33 -22.25 -23.11
C PRO A 27 -2.71 -21.37 -22.02
N GLU A 28 -2.44 -20.11 -22.35
CA GLU A 28 -2.00 -19.14 -21.36
C GLU A 28 -2.93 -19.18 -20.16
N PRO A 29 -2.41 -19.10 -18.92
CA PRO A 29 -3.25 -18.98 -17.76
C PRO A 29 -4.13 -17.77 -18.01
N THR A 30 -5.41 -18.02 -18.22
CA THR A 30 -6.39 -16.96 -18.35
C THR A 30 -6.21 -16.13 -17.10
N SER A 31 -5.75 -14.90 -17.28
CA SER A 31 -5.82 -13.86 -16.28
C SER A 31 -7.31 -13.60 -16.08
N ALA A 32 -7.96 -14.51 -15.37
CA ALA A 32 -9.10 -14.16 -14.56
C ALA A 32 -8.57 -13.06 -13.65
N VAL A 33 -8.75 -11.82 -14.11
CA VAL A 33 -8.70 -10.64 -13.28
C VAL A 33 -9.78 -10.90 -12.24
N HIS A 34 -9.39 -11.61 -11.19
CA HIS A 34 -10.10 -11.63 -9.92
C HIS A 34 -9.92 -10.22 -9.38
N SER A 35 -10.71 -9.29 -9.93
CA SER A 35 -10.94 -7.99 -9.34
C SER A 35 -11.71 -8.27 -8.06
N ASP A 36 -11.03 -8.66 -7.00
CA ASP A 36 -11.63 -8.55 -5.68
C ASP A 36 -12.05 -7.10 -5.51
N PRO A 37 -13.31 -6.84 -5.16
CA PRO A 37 -13.79 -5.48 -5.04
C PRO A 37 -13.03 -4.77 -3.91
N GLU A 38 -12.58 -3.55 -4.18
CA GLU A 38 -12.13 -2.63 -3.14
C GLU A 38 -13.19 -2.56 -2.02
N LEU A 39 -12.76 -2.46 -0.76
CA LEU A 39 -13.71 -2.39 0.34
C LEU A 39 -14.65 -1.20 0.11
N PRO A 40 -15.96 -1.43 -0.01
CA PRO A 40 -16.89 -0.35 -0.27
C PRO A 40 -16.90 0.58 0.93
N TYR A 41 -16.68 1.87 0.70
CA TYR A 41 -16.83 2.85 1.76
C TYR A 41 -18.29 3.01 2.12
N LYS A 42 -18.67 2.52 3.31
CA LYS A 42 -20.01 2.71 3.85
C LYS A 42 -20.04 4.01 4.64
N GLU A 43 -20.63 5.04 4.05
CA GLU A 43 -20.92 6.26 4.79
C GLU A 43 -21.98 5.96 5.86
N ARG A 44 -21.60 6.10 7.13
CA ARG A 44 -22.50 5.84 8.27
C ARG A 44 -23.09 7.13 8.85
N SER A 45 -22.46 8.26 8.56
CA SER A 45 -22.81 9.57 9.07
C SER A 45 -22.12 10.66 8.25
N VAL A 46 -22.71 11.87 8.23
CA VAL A 46 -22.08 13.10 7.69
C VAL A 46 -20.64 13.27 8.21
N TRP A 47 -20.41 12.85 9.45
CA TRP A 47 -19.10 12.93 10.06
C TRP A 47 -18.07 11.97 9.46
N THR A 48 -18.44 10.74 9.07
CA THR A 48 -17.51 9.82 8.39
C THR A 48 -16.99 10.43 7.08
N ARG A 49 -17.86 11.05 6.27
CA ARG A 49 -17.44 11.79 5.07
C ARG A 49 -16.48 12.92 5.42
N HIS A 50 -16.79 13.72 6.42
CA HIS A 50 -15.91 14.82 6.85
C HIS A 50 -14.52 14.33 7.31
N LEU A 51 -14.43 13.20 8.01
CA LEU A 51 -13.16 12.60 8.40
C LEU A 51 -12.30 12.21 7.19
N ARG A 52 -12.94 11.57 6.21
CA ARG A 52 -12.31 11.23 4.93
C ARG A 52 -11.83 12.49 4.22
N ASP A 53 -12.69 13.48 4.08
CA ASP A 53 -12.38 14.73 3.40
C ASP A 53 -11.27 15.51 4.12
N ALA A 54 -11.25 15.51 5.45
CA ALA A 54 -10.20 16.17 6.23
C ALA A 54 -8.82 15.54 5.99
N PHE A 55 -8.75 14.22 5.82
CA PHE A 55 -7.51 13.52 5.48
C PHE A 55 -7.10 13.75 4.03
N MET A 56 -8.07 13.71 3.10
CA MET A 56 -7.83 13.85 1.66
C MET A 56 -7.51 15.30 1.24
N GLY A 57 -8.14 16.28 1.88
CA GLY A 57 -7.94 17.71 1.62
C GLY A 57 -6.80 18.34 2.43
N GLY A 58 -6.41 17.74 3.54
CA GLY A 58 -5.33 18.24 4.38
C GLY A 58 -3.97 18.09 3.71
N SER A 59 -3.12 19.11 3.80
CA SER A 59 -1.67 18.93 3.67
C SER A 59 -1.15 18.56 5.06
N PHE A 60 -0.58 17.38 5.23
CA PHE A 60 -0.14 16.91 6.55
C PHE A 60 1.06 17.69 7.12
N ILE A 61 1.69 18.58 6.34
CA ILE A 61 2.89 19.33 6.76
C ILE A 61 2.71 20.85 6.58
N PRO A 62 2.65 21.63 7.67
CA PRO A 62 2.94 23.06 7.69
C PRO A 62 4.39 23.27 8.18
N GLY A 63 5.35 23.21 7.27
CA GLY A 63 6.78 23.43 7.55
C GLY A 63 7.43 24.28 6.45
N PRO A 64 8.47 25.07 6.73
CA PRO A 64 8.98 26.06 5.80
C PRO A 64 9.62 25.39 4.57
N GLN A 65 8.85 25.39 3.47
CA GLN A 65 9.31 25.34 2.09
C GLN A 65 10.31 24.23 1.76
N THR A 66 9.87 22.97 1.82
CA THR A 66 10.49 21.91 1.01
C THR A 66 10.03 22.02 -0.44
N LYS A 67 10.23 23.18 -1.08
CA LYS A 67 9.95 23.35 -2.51
C LYS A 67 10.85 22.46 -3.38
N ASP A 68 12.04 22.12 -2.86
CA ASP A 68 13.06 21.34 -3.59
C ASP A 68 13.08 19.83 -3.27
N LEU A 69 12.46 19.37 -2.18
CA LEU A 69 12.38 17.92 -1.88
C LEU A 69 11.19 17.22 -2.56
N ASN A 70 10.33 18.00 -3.22
CA ASN A 70 9.23 17.52 -4.06
C ASN A 70 9.72 17.15 -5.48
N LEU A 71 10.86 16.46 -5.54
CA LEU A 71 11.37 15.89 -6.77
C LEU A 71 10.43 14.76 -7.19
N ALA A 72 9.46 15.08 -8.06
CA ALA A 72 8.54 14.15 -8.74
C ALA A 72 8.34 12.80 -8.02
N PHE A 73 7.83 12.83 -6.78
CA PHE A 73 7.52 11.59 -6.08
C PHE A 73 6.18 11.09 -6.61
N THR A 74 6.21 10.00 -7.37
CA THR A 74 5.01 9.25 -7.69
C THR A 74 4.80 8.23 -6.58
N PRO A 75 3.77 8.38 -5.73
CA PRO A 75 3.50 7.41 -4.69
C PRO A 75 3.22 6.03 -5.31
N PRO A 76 3.78 4.96 -4.74
CA PRO A 76 3.32 3.63 -5.10
C PRO A 76 1.83 3.53 -4.78
N HIS A 77 1.05 3.03 -5.72
CA HIS A 77 -0.37 2.74 -5.55
C HIS A 77 -0.58 1.28 -5.85
N ASN A 78 -1.55 0.68 -5.18
CA ASN A 78 -1.89 -0.69 -5.44
C ASN A 78 -2.83 -0.81 -6.65
N THR A 79 -2.60 -1.86 -7.42
CA THR A 79 -3.39 -2.22 -8.61
C THR A 79 -4.42 -3.31 -8.32
N GLY A 80 -4.27 -4.05 -7.22
CA GLY A 80 -5.20 -5.11 -6.83
C GLY A 80 -5.05 -5.58 -5.38
N SER A 81 -5.92 -6.52 -4.98
CA SER A 81 -6.01 -7.07 -3.63
C SER A 81 -4.85 -8.01 -3.24
N TRP A 82 -4.12 -8.54 -4.23
CA TRP A 82 -3.00 -9.46 -4.01
C TRP A 82 -1.71 -8.76 -3.59
N GLU A 83 -1.64 -7.43 -3.70
CA GLU A 83 -0.45 -6.67 -3.37
C GLU A 83 -0.39 -6.36 -1.88
N ASP A 84 0.69 -6.81 -1.24
CA ASP A 84 0.96 -6.53 0.15
C ASP A 84 1.73 -5.20 0.30
N PHE A 85 1.03 -4.18 0.80
CA PHE A 85 1.61 -2.85 1.08
C PHE A 85 2.13 -2.70 2.52
N THR A 86 1.96 -3.72 3.36
CA THR A 86 2.52 -3.76 4.72
C THR A 86 4.00 -3.37 4.77
N PRO A 87 4.91 -3.97 3.95
CA PRO A 87 6.32 -3.60 3.98
C PRO A 87 6.54 -2.12 3.62
N VAL A 88 5.79 -1.58 2.66
CA VAL A 88 5.90 -0.17 2.26
C VAL A 88 5.59 0.75 3.45
N PHE A 89 4.50 0.51 4.16
CA PHE A 89 4.11 1.35 5.30
C PHE A 89 5.08 1.20 6.49
N VAL A 90 5.44 -0.04 6.83
CA VAL A 90 6.32 -0.33 7.96
C VAL A 90 7.75 0.15 7.72
N GLU A 91 8.28 0.03 6.50
CA GLU A 91 9.62 0.53 6.15
C GLU A 91 9.69 2.07 6.20
N GLN A 92 8.67 2.77 5.70
CA GLN A 92 8.58 4.23 5.85
C GLN A 92 8.52 4.61 7.33
N ALA A 93 7.73 3.90 8.14
CA ALA A 93 7.68 4.13 9.59
C ALA A 93 9.03 3.88 10.27
N ARG A 94 9.74 2.81 9.90
CA ARG A 94 11.11 2.54 10.39
C ARG A 94 12.07 3.65 10.03
N LEU A 95 12.01 4.16 8.80
CA LEU A 95 12.85 5.28 8.35
C LEU A 95 12.55 6.56 9.13
N TYR A 96 11.27 6.84 9.42
CA TYR A 96 10.88 7.95 10.29
C TYR A 96 11.46 7.80 11.69
N VAL A 97 11.28 6.63 12.32
CA VAL A 97 11.82 6.37 13.68
C VAL A 97 13.33 6.53 13.71
N LEU A 98 14.03 6.09 12.66
CA LEU A 98 15.47 6.29 12.52
C LEU A 98 15.82 7.78 12.42
N ALA A 99 15.13 8.53 11.57
CA ALA A 99 15.34 9.96 11.38
C ALA A 99 15.08 10.75 12.67
N ASP A 100 13.98 10.46 13.36
CA ASP A 100 13.62 11.09 14.64
C ASP A 100 14.67 10.81 15.72
N LYS A 101 15.08 9.54 15.85
CA LYS A 101 16.13 9.13 16.79
C LYS A 101 17.46 9.87 16.60
N TYR A 102 17.80 10.21 15.36
CA TYR A 102 19.02 10.97 15.04
C TYR A 102 18.80 12.48 14.87
N GLY A 103 17.58 12.99 15.11
CA GLY A 103 17.25 14.41 15.00
C GLY A 103 17.30 14.96 13.58
N ILE A 104 17.07 14.12 12.56
CA ILE A 104 17.11 14.50 11.14
C ILE A 104 15.71 14.97 10.70
N GLU A 105 15.30 16.13 11.21
CA GLU A 105 13.96 16.70 10.98
C GLU A 105 13.54 16.79 9.50
N PRO A 106 14.41 17.22 8.54
CA PRO A 106 14.01 17.25 7.13
C PRO A 106 13.65 15.87 6.55
N LEU A 107 14.29 14.80 7.07
CA LEU A 107 13.99 13.43 6.66
C LEU A 107 12.66 12.96 7.26
N CYS A 108 12.38 13.30 8.53
CA CYS A 108 11.07 13.05 9.14
C CYS A 108 9.95 13.67 8.29
N GLN A 109 10.09 14.94 7.93
CA GLN A 109 9.12 15.66 7.09
C GLN A 109 8.98 15.02 5.70
N LEU A 110 10.08 14.63 5.07
CA LEU A 110 10.05 13.97 3.77
C LEU A 110 9.29 12.64 3.83
N VAL A 111 9.58 11.80 4.84
CA VAL A 111 8.90 10.51 5.04
C VAL A 111 7.41 10.71 5.28
N LEU A 112 7.03 11.63 6.17
CA LEU A 112 5.63 11.93 6.45
C LEU A 112 4.88 12.40 5.19
N SER A 113 5.51 13.24 4.37
CA SER A 113 4.91 13.74 3.12
C SER A 113 4.69 12.61 2.12
N LYS A 114 5.69 11.75 1.93
CA LYS A 114 5.61 10.61 1.00
C LYS A 114 4.59 9.59 1.46
N LEU A 115 4.61 9.24 2.75
CA LEU A 115 3.67 8.28 3.31
C LEU A 115 2.24 8.81 3.28
N HIS A 116 2.02 10.10 3.55
CA HIS A 116 0.69 10.71 3.41
C HIS A 116 0.18 10.63 1.96
N GLN A 117 1.03 10.89 0.96
CA GLN A 117 0.68 10.73 -0.45
C GLN A 117 0.37 9.27 -0.81
N THR A 118 1.20 8.32 -0.37
CA THR A 118 0.95 6.89 -0.56
C THR A 118 -0.37 6.45 0.06
N LEU A 119 -0.67 6.87 1.30
CA LEU A 119 -1.92 6.52 1.99
C LEU A 119 -3.16 7.16 1.33
N LYS A 120 -3.03 8.32 0.68
CA LYS A 120 -4.13 8.95 -0.07
C LYS A 120 -4.47 8.18 -1.35
N ASP A 121 -3.47 7.65 -2.03
CA ASP A 121 -3.64 6.96 -3.31
C ASP A 121 -3.84 5.44 -3.13
N PHE A 122 -3.65 4.93 -1.92
CA PHE A 122 -3.85 3.53 -1.57
C PHE A 122 -5.34 3.17 -1.53
N LYS A 123 -5.70 2.13 -2.29
CA LYS A 123 -7.02 1.52 -2.29
C LYS A 123 -7.09 0.43 -1.23
N LEU A 124 -8.08 0.51 -0.35
CA LEU A 124 -8.16 -0.44 0.76
C LEU A 124 -8.95 -1.69 0.36
N TYR A 125 -8.27 -2.83 0.31
CA TYR A 125 -8.86 -4.16 0.13
C TYR A 125 -8.91 -4.91 1.46
N PRO A 126 -9.73 -5.98 1.60
CA PRO A 126 -9.77 -6.77 2.85
C PRO A 126 -8.39 -7.27 3.29
N THR A 127 -7.59 -7.75 2.35
CA THR A 127 -6.20 -8.19 2.54
C THR A 127 -5.28 -7.06 3.03
N GLY A 128 -5.53 -5.83 2.60
CA GLY A 128 -4.76 -4.65 2.98
C GLY A 128 -5.08 -4.11 4.38
N VAL A 129 -6.21 -4.49 4.98
CA VAL A 129 -6.58 -4.03 6.33
C VAL A 129 -5.53 -4.46 7.34
N ALA A 130 -5.16 -5.74 7.34
CA ALA A 130 -4.14 -6.28 8.25
C ALA A 130 -2.82 -5.47 8.17
N GLY A 131 -2.39 -5.10 6.96
CA GLY A 131 -1.18 -4.31 6.75
C GLY A 131 -1.25 -2.89 7.30
N VAL A 132 -2.41 -2.23 7.16
CA VAL A 132 -2.64 -0.91 7.78
C VAL A 132 -2.59 -1.02 9.31
N LEU A 133 -3.21 -2.04 9.90
CA LEU A 133 -3.22 -2.21 11.35
C LEU A 133 -1.84 -2.61 11.89
N GLU A 134 -1.08 -3.43 11.15
CA GLU A 134 0.33 -3.71 11.48
C GLU A 134 1.18 -2.44 11.46
N PHE A 135 0.99 -1.57 10.47
CA PHE A 135 1.62 -0.25 10.43
C PHE A 135 1.29 0.57 11.69
N VAL A 136 0.02 0.62 12.11
CA VAL A 136 -0.39 1.31 13.35
C VAL A 136 0.31 0.71 14.57
N ARG A 137 0.28 -0.61 14.74
CA ARG A 137 0.95 -1.30 15.84
C ARG A 137 2.45 -0.99 15.88
N PHE A 138 3.10 -1.00 14.72
CA PHE A 138 4.51 -0.65 14.60
C PHE A 138 4.76 0.80 15.07
N VAL A 139 3.99 1.76 14.56
CA VAL A 139 4.14 3.18 14.91
C VAL A 139 4.00 3.40 16.42
N TYR A 140 2.96 2.86 17.04
CA TYR A 140 2.71 3.04 18.47
C TYR A 140 3.73 2.33 19.38
N SER A 141 4.37 1.27 18.87
CA SER A 141 5.43 0.55 19.59
C SER A 141 6.80 1.25 19.50
N ASN A 142 7.04 2.06 18.47
CA ASN A 142 8.39 2.56 18.15
C ASN A 142 8.52 4.09 18.17
N THR A 143 7.45 4.83 18.47
CA THR A 143 7.48 6.29 18.62
C THR A 143 7.25 6.69 20.07
N PRO A 144 7.77 7.84 20.53
CA PRO A 144 7.56 8.32 21.89
C PRO A 144 6.06 8.48 22.23
N PRO A 145 5.66 8.26 23.49
CA PRO A 145 4.31 8.58 23.93
C PRO A 145 4.07 10.10 23.89
N ASN A 146 2.79 10.48 23.87
CA ASN A 146 2.40 11.89 23.86
C ASN A 146 3.01 12.62 25.08
N TYR A 147 3.71 13.73 24.82
CA TYR A 147 4.34 14.55 25.85
C TYR A 147 3.84 15.98 25.77
N ALA A 148 3.45 16.56 26.91
CA ALA A 148 2.96 17.94 27.00
C ALA A 148 1.85 18.28 25.98
N ASN A 149 0.89 17.36 25.79
CA ASN A 149 -0.21 17.45 24.80
C ASN A 149 0.24 17.54 23.33
N ARG A 150 1.48 17.13 23.01
CA ARG A 150 1.95 16.94 21.64
C ARG A 150 1.92 15.47 21.29
N VAL A 151 1.15 15.13 20.26
CA VAL A 151 1.14 13.81 19.63
C VAL A 151 2.29 13.76 18.63
N ASP A 152 3.02 12.66 18.61
CA ASP A 152 4.05 12.41 17.59
C ASP A 152 3.43 12.50 16.18
N ALA A 153 4.17 13.06 15.22
CA ALA A 153 3.64 13.33 13.89
C ALA A 153 3.32 12.03 13.13
N MET A 154 4.10 10.96 13.30
CA MET A 154 3.79 9.67 12.68
C MET A 154 2.55 9.02 13.34
N ARG A 155 2.41 9.09 14.66
CA ARG A 155 1.18 8.66 15.35
C ARG A 155 -0.04 9.42 14.84
N SER A 156 0.06 10.74 14.69
CA SER A 156 -1.03 11.55 14.15
C SER A 156 -1.36 11.17 12.72
N LEU A 157 -0.38 10.89 11.86
CA LEU A 157 -0.62 10.48 10.47
C LEU A 157 -1.36 9.14 10.42
N ALA A 158 -0.85 8.13 11.13
CA ALA A 158 -1.43 6.79 11.18
C ALA A 158 -2.88 6.83 11.68
N THR A 159 -3.11 7.55 12.78
CA THR A 159 -4.45 7.60 13.40
C THR A 159 -5.44 8.37 12.54
N ARG A 160 -5.04 9.48 11.92
CA ARG A 160 -5.91 10.21 10.98
C ARG A 160 -6.27 9.37 9.77
N TYR A 161 -5.33 8.55 9.26
CA TYR A 161 -5.61 7.64 8.16
C TYR A 161 -6.66 6.61 8.55
N VAL A 162 -6.47 5.89 9.67
CA VAL A 162 -7.44 4.90 10.18
C VAL A 162 -8.83 5.51 10.34
N VAL A 163 -8.91 6.71 10.93
CA VAL A 163 -10.19 7.42 11.11
C VAL A 163 -10.82 7.78 9.75
N SER A 164 -10.02 8.14 8.74
CA SER A 164 -10.50 8.47 7.39
C SER A 164 -11.11 7.28 6.63
N VAL A 165 -10.64 6.06 6.95
CA VAL A 165 -11.13 4.81 6.35
C VAL A 165 -12.08 4.05 7.28
N LEU A 166 -12.56 4.67 8.36
CA LEU A 166 -13.44 4.02 9.34
C LEU A 166 -14.72 3.43 8.71
N GLY A 167 -15.24 4.05 7.65
CA GLY A 167 -16.38 3.53 6.89
C GLY A 167 -16.09 2.23 6.11
N GLN A 168 -14.82 1.82 5.97
CA GLN A 168 -14.39 0.57 5.36
C GLN A 168 -14.02 -0.48 6.42
N ILE A 169 -13.26 -0.10 7.46
CA ILE A 169 -12.69 -1.05 8.42
C ILE A 169 -13.47 -1.19 9.72
N GLY A 170 -14.43 -0.30 10.01
CA GLY A 170 -15.06 -0.21 11.33
C GLY A 170 -15.83 -1.45 11.81
N GLU A 171 -16.18 -2.36 10.89
CA GLU A 171 -16.88 -3.61 11.19
C GLU A 171 -16.00 -4.86 11.07
N THR A 172 -14.72 -4.71 10.70
CA THR A 172 -13.85 -5.87 10.52
C THR A 172 -13.31 -6.36 11.86
N GLU A 173 -13.11 -7.67 11.98
CA GLU A 173 -12.64 -8.29 13.23
C GLU A 173 -11.24 -7.78 13.58
N GLU A 174 -10.37 -7.58 12.60
CA GLU A 174 -9.00 -7.11 12.79
C GLU A 174 -8.97 -5.70 13.41
N PHE A 175 -9.91 -4.83 13.03
CA PHE A 175 -10.02 -3.50 13.62
C PHE A 175 -10.54 -3.56 15.06
N GLN A 176 -11.49 -4.47 15.35
CA GLN A 176 -11.97 -4.68 16.71
C GLN A 176 -10.87 -5.21 17.62
N GLU A 177 -10.07 -6.18 17.16
CA GLU A 177 -8.90 -6.69 17.87
C GLU A 177 -7.92 -5.55 18.20
N LEU A 178 -7.63 -4.66 17.25
CA LEU A 178 -6.76 -3.50 17.51
C LEU A 178 -7.32 -2.58 18.59
N LEU A 179 -8.64 -2.42 18.69
CA LEU A 179 -9.27 -1.64 19.78
C LEU A 179 -9.21 -2.37 21.12
N GLU A 180 -9.34 -3.70 21.13
CA GLU A 180 -9.24 -4.54 22.32
C GLU A 180 -7.83 -4.58 22.91
N GLU A 181 -6.79 -4.46 22.07
CA GLU A 181 -5.39 -4.27 22.52
C GLU A 181 -5.23 -3.01 23.41
N GLY A 182 -6.07 -2.00 23.19
CA GLY A 182 -6.09 -0.78 23.98
C GLY A 182 -4.88 0.14 23.74
N GLY A 183 -4.40 0.76 24.83
CA GLY A 183 -3.23 1.65 24.79
C GLY A 183 -3.50 3.06 24.24
N ALA A 184 -2.42 3.77 23.92
CA ALA A 184 -2.48 5.17 23.52
C ALA A 184 -3.21 5.39 22.18
N PHE A 185 -3.18 4.38 21.30
CA PHE A 185 -3.88 4.44 20.01
C PHE A 185 -5.37 4.72 20.17
N VAL A 186 -6.05 4.01 21.07
CA VAL A 186 -7.49 4.19 21.29
C VAL A 186 -7.81 5.61 21.77
N THR A 187 -6.94 6.19 22.59
CA THR A 187 -7.11 7.57 23.08
C THR A 187 -6.93 8.59 21.95
N ASP A 188 -5.87 8.45 21.14
CA ASP A 188 -5.61 9.32 20.00
C ASP A 188 -6.70 9.20 18.93
N PHE A 189 -7.21 7.99 18.71
CA PHE A 189 -8.34 7.70 17.82
C PHE A 189 -9.59 8.47 18.22
N TRP A 190 -10.05 8.33 19.47
CA TRP A 190 -11.22 9.06 19.96
C TRP A 190 -11.02 10.58 20.01
N HIS A 191 -9.81 11.03 20.30
CA HIS A 191 -9.48 12.46 20.27
C HIS A 191 -9.67 13.06 18.87
N ILE A 192 -9.15 12.41 17.82
CA ILE A 192 -9.36 12.85 16.43
C ILE A 192 -10.85 12.85 16.11
N ILE A 193 -11.56 11.81 16.53
CA ILE A 193 -12.98 11.65 16.26
C ILE A 193 -13.82 12.80 16.83
N TRP A 194 -13.61 13.11 18.11
CA TRP A 194 -14.35 14.18 18.76
C TRP A 194 -13.94 15.55 18.26
N SER A 195 -12.66 15.74 17.89
CA SER A 195 -12.19 17.01 17.32
C SER A 195 -12.88 17.33 15.99
N ALA A 196 -13.03 16.34 15.10
CA ALA A 196 -13.71 16.51 13.82
C ALA A 196 -15.21 16.76 13.97
N ASN A 197 -15.85 16.15 14.97
CA ASN A 197 -17.26 16.41 15.28
C ASN A 197 -17.50 17.83 15.81
N ALA A 198 -16.56 18.38 16.58
CA ALA A 198 -16.65 19.75 17.08
C ALA A 198 -16.58 20.79 15.94
N THR A 199 -15.75 20.54 14.93
CA THR A 199 -15.63 21.41 13.74
C THR A 199 -16.89 21.43 12.88
N LEU A 200 -17.70 20.37 12.88
CA LEU A 200 -18.95 20.29 12.12
C LEU A 200 -20.14 21.05 12.75
N ARG A 201 -20.02 21.45 14.02
CA ARG A 201 -21.12 22.10 14.77
C ARG A 201 -20.99 23.62 14.89
N GLN A 202 -19.96 24.21 14.28
CA GLN A 202 -19.75 25.66 14.19
C GLN A 202 -20.13 26.17 12.80
#